data_AF-A0A9R0DJK2-F1
#
_entry.id   AF-A0A9R0DJK2-F1
#
_cell.length_a   1.000
_cell.length_b   1.000
_cell.length_c   1.000
_cell.angle_alpha   90.00
_cell.angle_beta   90.00
_cell.angle_gamma   90.00
#
_symmetry.space_group_name_H-M   'P 1'
#
loop_
_entity.id
_entity.type
_entity.pdbx_description
1 polymer ?
#
loop_
_entity_poly.entity_id
_entity_poly.type
_entity_poly.pdbx_seq_one_letter_code
_entity_poly.pdbx_strand_id
1 'polypeptide(L)'
;MNKKISQKRHDEICDRLAITKHLVDKVKSYGNVTVSGTHRLKSIISQYTGVKEDIVEEALNYKKKKTFSDLYLLSDQVSSHKYDPSAFSLRFEDVRRIIFDLYVNELQIPNKHSIIQALLKLPRYKDYSVSNLETDLYYIGFIWKRLPNSKKYIVVEKSEQFMERMKYLQRMLQYRSDNRVLIHVERTIIKYQAPLEITMAACPQTGLIDISLPFQTLSMENWLQTIIHGIPSNSVFVVQLPSNTEEKMNWIPNIHSGKDEMIKWLEAHGIPHDPKQHSAELYTLVQKYKCHYPSTYKFVASLEAAGHEVIIRPPVLNGYFDLSFLSDKLSSSSSIHAKPLITKTTFQEMIYEKFSGYSLLKWLMDDRKMADREMQMFDEDQKLELVLDNLLDKINDGCISEADLDACDGKECDLKFCDRILVPQNK
;
A
#
# COMPACT_ATOMS: atom_id res chain seq x y z
N MET A 1 8.21 -11.41 -7.29
CA MET A 1 8.02 -11.52 -8.76
C MET A 1 6.84 -10.64 -9.13
N ASN A 2 7.12 -9.38 -9.52
CA ASN A 2 6.09 -8.48 -10.04
C ASN A 2 5.46 -9.15 -11.26
N LYS A 3 4.15 -9.43 -11.22
CA LYS A 3 3.44 -9.94 -12.41
C LYS A 3 3.46 -8.83 -13.44
N LYS A 4 4.51 -8.81 -14.27
CA LYS A 4 4.45 -8.17 -15.59
C LYS A 4 3.13 -8.61 -16.19
N ILE A 5 2.31 -7.64 -16.59
CA ILE A 5 1.29 -7.87 -17.62
C ILE A 5 2.03 -8.67 -18.68
N SER A 6 1.62 -9.93 -18.91
CA SER A 6 2.34 -10.76 -19.87
C SER A 6 2.37 -9.99 -21.18
N GLN A 7 3.48 -10.05 -21.91
CA GLN A 7 3.60 -9.35 -23.19
C GLN A 7 2.36 -9.59 -24.06
N LYS A 8 1.85 -10.83 -24.02
CA LYS A 8 0.57 -11.25 -24.60
C LYS A 8 -0.64 -10.40 -24.19
N ARG A 9 -0.81 -10.08 -22.90
CA ARG A 9 -1.91 -9.24 -22.39
C ARG A 9 -1.74 -7.76 -22.76
N HIS A 10 -0.50 -7.28 -22.83
CA HIS A 10 -0.20 -5.93 -23.31
C HIS A 10 -0.56 -5.80 -24.80
N ASP A 11 -0.11 -6.76 -25.61
CA ASP A 11 -0.36 -6.80 -27.05
C ASP A 11 -1.87 -6.95 -27.34
N GLU A 12 -2.59 -7.76 -26.56
CA GLU A 12 -4.04 -7.92 -26.68
C GLU A 12 -4.83 -6.63 -26.39
N ILE A 13 -4.40 -5.85 -25.40
CA ILE A 13 -5.00 -4.55 -25.10
C ILE A 13 -4.70 -3.56 -26.24
N CYS A 14 -3.46 -3.55 -26.75
CA CYS A 14 -3.09 -2.74 -27.90
C CYS A 14 -3.90 -3.09 -29.16
N ASP A 15 -4.13 -4.38 -29.42
CA ASP A 15 -4.91 -4.86 -30.56
C ASP A 15 -6.38 -4.43 -30.47
N ARG A 16 -7.02 -4.61 -29.30
CA ARG A 16 -8.39 -4.16 -29.07
C ARG A 16 -8.55 -2.68 -29.30
N LEU A 17 -7.59 -1.88 -28.81
CA LEU A 17 -7.62 -0.44 -28.95
C LEU A 17 -7.32 0.02 -30.39
N ALA A 18 -6.46 -0.70 -31.12
CA ALA A 18 -6.23 -0.47 -32.54
C ALA A 18 -7.48 -0.76 -33.38
N ILE A 19 -8.21 -1.85 -33.05
CA ILE A 19 -9.50 -2.20 -33.68
C ILE A 19 -10.55 -1.13 -33.37
N THR A 20 -10.65 -0.68 -32.11
CA THR A 20 -11.53 0.43 -31.70
C THR A 20 -11.26 1.68 -32.54
N LYS A 21 -9.99 2.07 -32.68
CA LYS A 21 -9.60 3.24 -33.48
C LYS A 21 -9.97 3.09 -34.95
N HIS A 22 -9.71 1.92 -35.55
CA HIS A 22 -10.07 1.65 -36.95
C HIS A 22 -11.58 1.75 -37.17
N LEU A 23 -12.40 1.20 -36.26
CA LEU A 23 -13.86 1.28 -36.32
C LEU A 23 -14.34 2.73 -36.18
N VAL A 24 -13.76 3.49 -35.25
CA VAL A 24 -14.07 4.92 -35.06
C VAL A 24 -13.74 5.74 -36.32
N ASP A 25 -12.56 5.55 -36.90
CA ASP A 25 -12.12 6.27 -38.09
C ASP A 25 -12.97 5.91 -39.32
N LYS A 26 -13.32 4.62 -39.47
CA LYS A 26 -14.21 4.12 -40.53
C LYS A 26 -15.61 4.71 -40.39
N VAL A 27 -16.15 4.82 -39.17
CA VAL A 27 -17.45 5.44 -38.93
C VAL A 27 -17.42 6.95 -39.19
N LYS A 28 -16.35 7.64 -38.78
CA LYS A 28 -16.13 9.06 -39.11
C LYS A 28 -16.04 9.29 -40.63
N SER A 29 -15.53 8.30 -41.39
CA SER A 29 -15.44 8.39 -42.85
C SER A 29 -16.78 8.25 -43.58
N TYR A 30 -17.82 7.68 -42.94
CA TYR A 30 -19.16 7.53 -43.56
C TYR A 30 -20.06 8.78 -43.49
N GLY A 31 -19.61 9.86 -42.85
CA GLY A 31 -20.29 11.17 -42.84
C GLY A 31 -21.49 11.29 -41.88
N ASN A 32 -21.60 12.48 -41.25
CA ASN A 32 -22.65 12.97 -40.35
C ASN A 32 -23.42 11.93 -39.52
N VAL A 33 -22.71 11.33 -38.54
CA VAL A 33 -23.35 10.63 -37.43
C VAL A 33 -24.05 11.66 -36.54
N THR A 34 -25.38 11.57 -36.45
CA THR A 34 -26.18 12.42 -35.55
C THR A 34 -25.87 12.11 -34.07
N VAL A 35 -26.14 13.05 -33.16
CA VAL A 35 -25.89 12.88 -31.71
C VAL A 35 -26.60 11.64 -31.12
N SER A 36 -27.75 11.25 -31.66
CA SER A 36 -28.43 9.98 -31.29
C SER A 36 -27.66 8.73 -31.77
N GLY A 37 -26.95 8.85 -32.90
CA GLY A 37 -26.09 7.79 -33.43
C GLY A 37 -24.84 7.53 -32.59
N THR A 38 -24.32 8.52 -31.85
CA THR A 38 -23.08 8.35 -31.07
C THR A 38 -23.27 7.44 -29.86
N HIS A 39 -24.42 7.47 -29.18
CA HIS A 39 -24.70 6.56 -28.05
C HIS A 39 -24.80 5.10 -28.52
N ARG A 40 -25.54 4.85 -29.60
CA ARG A 40 -25.65 3.52 -30.19
C ARG A 40 -24.29 3.02 -30.71
N LEU A 41 -23.49 3.92 -31.28
CA LEU A 41 -22.15 3.61 -31.76
C LEU A 41 -21.19 3.25 -30.63
N LYS A 42 -21.18 4.01 -29.52
CA LYS A 42 -20.38 3.69 -28.32
C LYS A 42 -20.69 2.30 -27.82
N SER A 43 -21.98 1.97 -27.72
CA SER A 43 -22.42 0.65 -27.25
C SER A 43 -22.02 -0.48 -28.19
N ILE A 44 -22.14 -0.27 -29.52
CA ILE A 44 -21.68 -1.26 -30.51
C ILE A 44 -20.16 -1.46 -30.45
N ILE A 45 -19.38 -0.37 -30.40
CA ILE A 45 -17.91 -0.45 -30.33
C ILE A 45 -17.47 -1.10 -29.02
N SER A 46 -18.09 -0.73 -27.89
CA SER A 46 -17.86 -1.35 -26.58
C SER A 46 -18.18 -2.84 -26.60
N GLN A 47 -19.34 -3.22 -27.16
CA GLN A 47 -19.75 -4.61 -27.29
C GLN A 47 -18.80 -5.43 -28.18
N TYR A 48 -18.26 -4.83 -29.26
CA TYR A 48 -17.41 -5.51 -30.21
C TYR A 48 -15.95 -5.63 -29.74
N THR A 49 -15.46 -4.64 -29.00
CA THR A 49 -14.03 -4.54 -28.61
C THR A 49 -13.77 -4.93 -27.15
N GLY A 50 -14.83 -4.95 -26.34
CA GLY A 50 -14.76 -5.14 -24.88
C GLY A 50 -14.24 -3.92 -24.11
N VAL A 51 -14.03 -2.79 -24.79
CA VAL A 51 -13.59 -1.53 -24.16
C VAL A 51 -14.80 -0.81 -23.57
N LYS A 52 -14.71 -0.34 -22.32
CA LYS A 52 -15.83 0.33 -21.65
C LYS A 52 -16.33 1.55 -22.45
N GLU A 53 -17.65 1.82 -22.38
CA GLU A 53 -18.30 2.87 -23.17
C GLU A 53 -17.77 4.28 -22.87
N ASP A 54 -17.33 4.55 -21.64
CA ASP A 54 -16.68 5.79 -21.20
C ASP A 54 -15.34 6.02 -21.91
N ILE A 55 -14.50 4.99 -22.02
CA ILE A 55 -13.24 5.04 -22.76
C ILE A 55 -13.49 5.21 -24.26
N VAL A 56 -14.52 4.53 -24.80
CA VAL A 56 -14.94 4.69 -26.20
C VAL A 56 -15.47 6.10 -26.47
N GLU A 57 -16.22 6.67 -25.53
CA GLU A 57 -16.72 8.04 -25.59
C GLU A 57 -15.57 9.06 -25.58
N GLU A 58 -14.61 8.88 -24.68
CA GLU A 58 -13.43 9.73 -24.60
C GLU A 58 -12.61 9.68 -25.89
N ALA A 59 -12.44 8.47 -26.48
CA ALA A 59 -11.77 8.28 -27.76
C ALA A 59 -12.55 8.88 -28.95
N LEU A 60 -13.88 8.81 -28.95
CA LEU A 60 -14.74 9.37 -30.01
C LEU A 60 -14.70 10.90 -30.02
N ASN A 61 -14.74 11.51 -28.83
CA ASN A 61 -14.71 12.96 -28.62
C ASN A 61 -13.29 13.56 -28.75
N TYR A 62 -12.26 12.73 -28.87
CA TYR A 62 -10.86 13.14 -28.95
C TYR A 62 -10.53 13.86 -30.27
N LYS A 63 -10.27 15.18 -30.22
CA LYS A 63 -9.81 15.97 -31.37
C LYS A 63 -8.28 15.90 -31.49
N LYS A 64 -7.81 15.29 -32.60
CA LYS A 64 -6.42 15.21 -33.11
C LYS A 64 -5.44 16.17 -32.44
N LYS A 65 -4.62 15.71 -31.46
CA LYS A 65 -3.22 16.19 -31.25
C LYS A 65 -2.40 15.52 -30.13
N LYS A 66 -2.72 14.30 -29.69
CA LYS A 66 -1.82 13.51 -28.83
C LYS A 66 -1.83 12.03 -29.24
N THR A 67 -0.72 11.35 -28.99
CA THR A 67 -0.46 9.98 -29.41
C THR A 67 -1.21 8.98 -28.54
N PHE A 68 -1.36 7.75 -29.02
CA PHE A 68 -2.13 6.71 -28.33
C PHE A 68 -1.57 6.36 -26.94
N SER A 69 -0.26 6.49 -26.76
CA SER A 69 0.42 6.38 -25.46
C SER A 69 -0.11 7.38 -24.43
N ASP A 70 -0.57 8.56 -24.85
CA ASP A 70 -1.09 9.59 -23.96
C ASP A 70 -2.48 9.21 -23.37
N LEU A 71 -3.29 8.41 -24.08
CA LEU A 71 -4.58 7.91 -23.59
C LEU A 71 -4.42 6.78 -22.56
N TYR A 72 -3.45 5.89 -22.77
CA TYR A 72 -3.10 4.85 -21.79
C TYR A 72 -2.56 5.48 -20.49
N LEU A 73 -1.69 6.49 -20.62
CA LEU A 73 -1.18 7.26 -19.49
C LEU A 73 -2.28 8.07 -18.78
N LEU A 74 -3.29 8.56 -19.49
CA LEU A 74 -4.46 9.20 -18.88
C LEU A 74 -5.27 8.24 -18.02
N SER A 75 -5.46 6.98 -18.43
CA SER A 75 -6.15 5.99 -17.58
C SER A 75 -5.37 5.70 -16.28
N ASP A 76 -4.04 5.66 -16.36
CA ASP A 76 -3.13 5.48 -15.21
C ASP A 76 -3.08 6.76 -14.33
N GLN A 77 -3.22 7.94 -14.95
CA GLN A 77 -3.32 9.25 -14.27
C GLN A 77 -4.72 9.55 -13.70
N VAL A 78 -5.81 8.97 -14.23
CA VAL A 78 -7.16 9.06 -13.65
C VAL A 78 -7.23 8.21 -12.38
N SER A 79 -6.50 7.09 -12.32
CA SER A 79 -6.18 6.39 -11.05
C SER A 79 -5.24 7.17 -10.11
N SER A 80 -4.76 8.35 -10.53
CA SER A 80 -4.02 9.29 -9.68
C SER A 80 -4.80 10.55 -9.29
N HIS A 81 -6.13 10.59 -9.53
CA HIS A 81 -6.98 11.47 -8.71
C HIS A 81 -6.62 11.20 -7.27
N LYS A 82 -6.05 12.20 -6.58
CA LYS A 82 -5.47 12.13 -5.23
C LYS A 82 -6.33 11.23 -4.37
N TYR A 83 -5.95 9.96 -4.37
CA TYR A 83 -6.69 8.92 -3.70
C TYR A 83 -6.48 9.21 -2.23
N ASP A 84 -7.51 9.69 -1.55
CA ASP A 84 -7.40 10.06 -0.16
C ASP A 84 -7.40 8.79 0.69
N PRO A 85 -6.26 8.37 1.27
CA PRO A 85 -6.20 7.18 2.10
C PRO A 85 -7.03 7.33 3.37
N SER A 86 -7.45 8.55 3.73
CA SER A 86 -8.37 8.78 4.84
C SER A 86 -9.83 8.45 4.49
N ALA A 87 -10.15 8.21 3.22
CA ALA A 87 -11.49 7.82 2.77
C ALA A 87 -11.79 6.32 2.91
N PHE A 88 -10.79 5.50 3.28
CA PHE A 88 -11.04 4.08 3.53
C PHE A 88 -11.86 3.90 4.80
N SER A 89 -12.99 3.21 4.67
CA SER A 89 -13.73 2.77 5.83
C SER A 89 -13.02 1.60 6.52
N LEU A 90 -12.42 0.67 5.77
CA LEU A 90 -11.85 -0.56 6.34
C LEU A 90 -10.44 -0.36 6.91
N ARG A 91 -10.22 -0.89 8.13
CA ARG A 91 -8.88 -1.01 8.70
C ARG A 91 -8.27 -2.34 8.30
N PHE A 92 -6.99 -2.31 7.92
CA PHE A 92 -6.23 -3.51 7.57
C PHE A 92 -6.33 -4.59 8.66
N GLU A 93 -6.15 -4.23 9.93
CA GLU A 93 -6.16 -5.17 11.04
C GLU A 93 -7.50 -5.89 11.20
N ASP A 94 -8.62 -5.17 11.08
CA ASP A 94 -9.96 -5.75 11.23
C ASP A 94 -10.23 -6.76 10.11
N VAL A 95 -9.88 -6.41 8.87
CA VAL A 95 -10.04 -7.31 7.72
C VAL A 95 -9.09 -8.50 7.81
N ARG A 96 -7.83 -8.31 8.20
CA ARG A 96 -6.86 -9.40 8.39
C ARG A 96 -7.38 -10.39 9.43
N ARG A 97 -7.88 -9.89 10.56
CA ARG A 97 -8.48 -10.70 11.63
C ARG A 97 -9.65 -11.52 11.12
N ILE A 98 -10.59 -10.88 10.41
CA ILE A 98 -11.75 -11.56 9.80
C ILE A 98 -11.30 -12.67 8.85
N ILE A 99 -10.34 -12.38 7.96
CA ILE A 99 -9.83 -13.37 7.01
C ILE A 99 -9.15 -14.54 7.74
N PHE A 100 -8.34 -14.24 8.75
CA PHE A 100 -7.72 -15.25 9.60
C PHE A 100 -8.77 -16.13 10.28
N ASP A 101 -9.77 -15.54 10.93
CA ASP A 101 -10.81 -16.28 11.64
C ASP A 101 -11.60 -17.19 10.70
N LEU A 102 -11.98 -16.69 9.52
CA LEU A 102 -12.67 -17.48 8.50
C LEU A 102 -11.83 -18.68 8.05
N TYR A 103 -10.58 -18.47 7.64
CA TYR A 103 -9.73 -19.57 7.14
C TYR A 103 -9.32 -20.55 8.24
N VAL A 104 -8.87 -20.04 9.39
CA VAL A 104 -8.16 -20.84 10.40
C VAL A 104 -9.10 -21.35 11.48
N ASN A 105 -10.02 -20.51 11.97
CA ASN A 105 -10.90 -20.88 13.08
C ASN A 105 -12.20 -21.50 12.60
N GLU A 106 -12.79 -20.97 11.52
CA GLU A 106 -14.06 -21.46 10.97
C GLU A 106 -13.86 -22.51 9.87
N LEU A 107 -12.61 -22.70 9.39
CA LEU A 107 -12.27 -23.58 8.26
C LEU A 107 -13.12 -23.29 7.01
N GLN A 108 -13.49 -22.02 6.85
CA GLN A 108 -14.35 -21.52 5.79
C GLN A 108 -13.52 -20.67 4.81
N ILE A 109 -13.72 -20.90 3.51
CA ILE A 109 -13.15 -20.01 2.49
C ILE A 109 -13.92 -18.69 2.50
N PRO A 110 -13.25 -17.54 2.74
CA PRO A 110 -13.88 -16.23 2.74
C PRO A 110 -14.54 -15.94 1.39
N ASN A 111 -15.80 -15.52 1.45
CA ASN A 111 -16.53 -14.97 0.33
C ASN A 111 -16.99 -13.54 0.68
N LYS A 112 -17.54 -12.79 -0.29
CA LYS A 112 -17.98 -11.41 -0.03
C LYS A 112 -18.99 -11.34 1.12
N HIS A 113 -19.97 -12.24 1.11
CA HIS A 113 -21.02 -12.29 2.12
C HIS A 113 -20.46 -12.58 3.52
N SER A 114 -19.57 -13.57 3.68
CA SER A 114 -18.99 -13.92 4.98
C SER A 114 -18.12 -12.79 5.54
N ILE A 115 -17.33 -12.12 4.69
CA ILE A 115 -16.55 -10.94 5.08
C ILE A 115 -17.47 -9.80 5.51
N ILE A 116 -18.54 -9.51 4.76
CA ILE A 116 -19.52 -8.47 5.12
C ILE A 116 -20.22 -8.80 6.44
N GLN A 117 -20.69 -10.04 6.61
CA GLN A 117 -21.33 -10.47 7.86
C GLN A 117 -20.39 -10.33 9.05
N ALA A 118 -19.10 -10.68 8.89
CA ALA A 118 -18.10 -10.48 9.92
C ALA A 118 -17.81 -9.00 10.19
N LEU A 119 -17.72 -8.16 9.14
CA LEU A 119 -17.56 -6.72 9.28
C LEU A 119 -18.73 -6.07 10.02
N LEU A 120 -19.98 -6.38 9.65
CA LEU A 120 -21.19 -5.81 10.27
C LEU A 120 -21.35 -6.15 11.76
N LYS A 121 -20.69 -7.21 12.25
CA LYS A 121 -20.60 -7.52 13.69
C LYS A 121 -19.74 -6.50 14.44
N LEU A 122 -18.81 -5.82 13.77
CA LEU A 122 -17.97 -4.79 14.39
C LEU A 122 -18.73 -3.45 14.46
N PRO A 123 -18.80 -2.80 15.63
CA PRO A 123 -19.56 -1.56 15.80
C PRO A 123 -19.20 -0.43 14.83
N ARG A 124 -17.94 -0.38 14.39
CA ARG A 124 -17.42 0.63 13.44
C ARG A 124 -18.01 0.48 12.02
N TYR A 125 -18.49 -0.70 11.65
CA TYR A 125 -18.88 -1.03 10.29
C TYR A 125 -20.37 -1.32 10.13
N LYS A 126 -21.21 -0.97 11.12
CA LYS A 126 -22.66 -1.21 11.06
C LYS A 126 -23.33 -0.62 9.82
N ASP A 127 -22.82 0.51 9.34
CA ASP A 127 -23.35 1.23 8.16
C ASP A 127 -22.51 1.01 6.89
N TYR A 128 -21.63 -0.02 6.89
CA TYR A 128 -20.73 -0.27 5.78
C TYR A 128 -21.47 -0.80 4.54
N SER A 129 -21.30 -0.13 3.40
CA SER A 129 -21.93 -0.52 2.13
C SER A 129 -21.18 -1.66 1.45
N VAL A 130 -21.92 -2.70 1.06
CA VAL A 130 -21.45 -3.85 0.28
C VAL A 130 -20.77 -3.44 -1.04
N SER A 131 -21.23 -2.35 -1.66
CA SER A 131 -20.73 -1.90 -2.97
C SER A 131 -19.23 -1.55 -2.97
N ASN A 132 -18.66 -1.25 -1.80
CA ASN A 132 -17.29 -0.76 -1.69
C ASN A 132 -16.29 -1.84 -1.27
N LEU A 133 -16.74 -3.04 -0.91
CA LEU A 133 -15.90 -4.08 -0.31
C LEU A 133 -14.70 -4.43 -1.18
N GLU A 134 -14.90 -4.71 -2.46
CA GLU A 134 -13.80 -5.13 -3.35
C GLU A 134 -12.75 -4.04 -3.53
N THR A 135 -13.21 -2.81 -3.72
CA THR A 135 -12.35 -1.64 -3.87
C THR A 135 -11.55 -1.43 -2.58
N ASP A 136 -12.22 -1.41 -1.43
CA ASP A 136 -11.56 -1.19 -0.14
C ASP A 136 -10.55 -2.30 0.16
N LEU A 137 -10.93 -3.57 -0.02
CA LEU A 137 -10.04 -4.73 0.13
C LEU A 137 -8.78 -4.58 -0.73
N TYR A 138 -8.95 -4.27 -2.02
CA TYR A 138 -7.84 -4.10 -2.95
C TYR A 138 -6.82 -3.08 -2.46
N TYR A 139 -7.32 -1.96 -1.96
CA TYR A 139 -6.47 -0.86 -1.53
C TYR A 139 -5.77 -1.11 -0.19
N ILE A 140 -6.43 -1.76 0.78
CA ILE A 140 -5.78 -2.15 2.04
C ILE A 140 -4.89 -3.39 1.88
N GLY A 141 -4.77 -3.94 0.66
CA GLY A 141 -3.79 -4.96 0.33
C GLY A 141 -4.32 -6.39 0.23
N PHE A 142 -5.63 -6.60 0.14
CA PHE A 142 -6.22 -7.92 -0.11
C PHE A 142 -6.72 -8.04 -1.55
N ILE A 143 -6.53 -9.20 -2.16
CA ILE A 143 -6.91 -9.47 -3.55
C ILE A 143 -7.67 -10.79 -3.67
N TRP A 144 -8.60 -10.84 -4.62
CA TRP A 144 -9.22 -12.07 -5.06
C TRP A 144 -8.25 -12.79 -6.01
N LYS A 145 -7.74 -13.95 -5.59
CA LYS A 145 -6.84 -14.80 -6.39
C LYS A 145 -7.63 -16.00 -6.91
N ARG A 146 -7.66 -16.15 -8.23
CA ARG A 146 -8.27 -17.32 -8.88
C ARG A 146 -7.48 -18.58 -8.52
N LEU A 147 -8.21 -19.64 -8.15
CA LEU A 147 -7.63 -20.94 -7.88
C LEU A 147 -7.20 -21.64 -9.19
N PRO A 148 -6.08 -22.39 -9.19
CA PRO A 148 -5.68 -23.19 -10.34
C PRO A 148 -6.79 -24.15 -10.76
N ASN A 149 -7.00 -24.33 -12.06
CA ASN A 149 -7.99 -25.26 -12.63
C ASN A 149 -9.45 -25.08 -12.16
N SER A 150 -9.78 -23.95 -11.54
CA SER A 150 -11.11 -23.65 -11.02
C SER A 150 -11.61 -22.29 -11.53
N LYS A 151 -12.94 -22.11 -11.52
CA LYS A 151 -13.58 -20.80 -11.73
C LYS A 151 -13.68 -19.98 -10.43
N LYS A 152 -13.22 -20.54 -9.31
CA LYS A 152 -13.40 -19.96 -7.98
C LYS A 152 -12.20 -19.11 -7.54
N TYR A 153 -12.46 -18.23 -6.59
CA TYR A 153 -11.54 -17.23 -6.09
C TYR A 153 -11.43 -17.33 -4.57
N ILE A 154 -10.23 -17.07 -4.08
CA ILE A 154 -9.92 -16.95 -2.66
C ILE A 154 -9.44 -15.53 -2.37
N VAL A 155 -9.78 -14.99 -1.20
CA VAL A 155 -9.18 -13.73 -0.74
C VAL A 155 -7.85 -14.02 -0.11
N VAL A 156 -6.80 -13.33 -0.55
CA VAL A 156 -5.46 -13.41 0.03
C VAL A 156 -4.85 -12.03 0.15
N GLU A 157 -3.92 -11.84 1.09
CA GLU A 157 -3.10 -10.64 1.14
C GLU A 157 -2.16 -10.56 -0.08
N LYS A 158 -1.85 -9.35 -0.56
CA LYS A 158 -0.84 -9.14 -1.59
C LYS A 158 0.49 -9.68 -1.08
N SER A 159 1.14 -10.55 -1.86
CA SER A 159 2.36 -11.23 -1.43
C SER A 159 3.48 -10.27 -1.03
N GLU A 160 3.62 -9.13 -1.71
CA GLU A 160 4.64 -8.11 -1.38
C GLU A 160 4.42 -7.55 0.03
N GLN A 161 3.18 -7.18 0.34
CA GLN A 161 2.79 -6.67 1.65
C GLN A 161 2.96 -7.71 2.76
N PHE A 162 2.49 -8.94 2.52
CA PHE A 162 2.67 -10.07 3.43
C PHE A 162 4.15 -10.30 3.74
N MET A 163 5.01 -10.34 2.71
CA MET A 163 6.44 -10.59 2.87
C MET A 163 7.16 -9.45 3.61
N GLU A 164 6.83 -8.19 3.31
CA GLU A 164 7.38 -7.04 4.04
C GLU A 164 7.01 -7.11 5.53
N ARG A 165 5.75 -7.43 5.82
CA ARG A 165 5.23 -7.55 7.17
C ARG A 165 5.83 -8.73 7.92
N MET A 166 5.94 -9.89 7.29
CA MET A 166 6.59 -11.07 7.87
C MET A 166 8.06 -10.81 8.19
N LYS A 167 8.81 -10.19 7.26
CA LYS A 167 10.20 -9.80 7.47
C LYS A 167 10.36 -8.82 8.63
N TYR A 168 9.44 -7.86 8.75
CA TYR A 168 9.43 -6.93 9.88
C TYR A 168 9.24 -7.68 11.20
N LEU A 169 8.21 -8.52 11.30
CA LEU A 169 7.88 -9.26 12.52
C LEU A 169 9.02 -10.19 12.96
N GLN A 170 9.63 -10.93 12.02
CA GLN A 170 10.78 -11.79 12.30
C GLN A 170 11.96 -11.01 12.92
N ARG A 171 12.29 -9.84 12.35
CA ARG A 171 13.36 -8.99 12.87
C ARG A 171 13.02 -8.43 14.24
N MET A 172 11.78 -7.98 14.46
CA MET A 172 11.35 -7.48 15.77
C MET A 172 11.46 -8.56 16.85
N LEU A 173 11.04 -9.80 16.54
CA LEU A 173 11.21 -10.93 17.44
C LEU A 173 12.69 -11.19 17.77
N GLN A 174 13.55 -11.17 16.74
CA GLN A 174 14.99 -11.32 16.92
C GLN A 174 15.57 -10.22 17.82
N TYR A 175 15.32 -8.94 17.51
CA TYR A 175 15.86 -7.83 18.30
C TYR A 175 15.41 -7.87 19.77
N ARG A 176 14.17 -8.28 20.02
CA ARG A 176 13.66 -8.46 21.38
C ARG A 176 14.33 -9.65 22.08
N SER A 177 14.54 -10.77 21.39
CA SER A 177 15.25 -11.93 21.95
C SER A 177 16.72 -11.62 22.27
N ASP A 178 17.34 -10.75 21.47
CA ASP A 178 18.72 -10.28 21.64
C ASP A 178 18.84 -9.16 22.70
N ASN A 179 17.72 -8.77 23.35
CA ASN A 179 17.64 -7.64 24.28
C ASN A 179 18.21 -6.33 23.70
N ARG A 180 18.03 -6.09 22.41
CA ARG A 180 18.43 -4.83 21.76
C ARG A 180 17.60 -3.67 22.30
N VAL A 181 18.21 -2.50 22.42
CA VAL A 181 17.51 -1.25 22.75
C VAL A 181 16.70 -0.80 21.53
N LEU A 182 15.39 -0.65 21.68
CA LEU A 182 14.48 -0.26 20.61
C LEU A 182 14.09 1.22 20.75
N ILE A 183 14.38 2.01 19.72
CA ILE A 183 14.02 3.42 19.63
C ILE A 183 12.89 3.57 18.62
N HIS A 184 11.68 3.83 19.09
CA HIS A 184 10.52 4.06 18.25
C HIS A 184 10.52 5.51 17.75
N VAL A 185 10.51 5.68 16.44
CA VAL A 185 10.39 6.99 15.79
C VAL A 185 9.08 7.04 15.02
N GLU A 186 8.20 7.92 15.45
CA GLU A 186 6.85 8.03 14.89
C GLU A 186 6.50 9.44 14.48
N ARG A 187 5.68 9.53 13.42
CA ARG A 187 5.06 10.77 12.96
C ARG A 187 3.57 10.69 13.26
N THR A 188 3.07 11.68 13.96
CA THR A 188 1.64 11.76 14.28
C THR A 188 1.10 13.16 14.10
N ILE A 189 -0.20 13.26 13.81
CA ILE A 189 -0.89 14.54 13.65
C ILE A 189 -1.72 14.77 14.90
N ILE A 190 -1.34 15.76 15.70
CA ILE A 190 -2.12 16.21 16.85
C ILE A 190 -3.14 17.23 16.37
N LYS A 191 -4.41 17.03 16.72
CA LYS A 191 -5.46 18.03 16.49
C LYS A 191 -5.40 19.09 17.61
N TYR A 192 -4.77 20.23 17.33
CA TYR A 192 -4.64 21.34 18.29
C TYR A 192 -4.98 22.69 17.65
N GLN A 193 -6.26 23.10 17.67
CA GLN A 193 -6.80 24.24 16.90
C GLN A 193 -6.67 24.08 15.37
N ALA A 194 -5.46 23.76 14.89
CA ALA A 194 -5.14 23.23 13.57
C ALA A 194 -4.41 21.86 13.71
N PRO A 195 -4.47 20.99 12.69
CA PRO A 195 -3.67 19.77 12.65
C PRO A 195 -2.17 20.12 12.66
N LEU A 196 -1.43 19.53 13.59
CA LEU A 196 0.01 19.71 13.72
C LEU A 196 0.70 18.36 13.63
N GLU A 197 1.54 18.18 12.61
CA GLU A 197 2.39 17.00 12.48
C GLU A 197 3.59 17.13 13.43
N ILE A 198 3.78 16.15 14.30
CA ILE A 198 4.97 16.05 15.16
C ILE A 198 5.72 14.77 14.83
N THR A 199 7.05 14.80 14.98
CA THR A 199 7.89 13.60 14.98
C THR A 199 8.41 13.38 16.40
N MET A 200 8.32 12.16 16.92
CA MET A 200 8.78 11.83 18.27
C MET A 200 9.70 10.61 18.25
N ALA A 201 10.69 10.62 19.12
CA ALA A 201 11.54 9.47 19.42
C ALA A 201 11.30 9.04 20.87
N ALA A 202 11.02 7.77 21.09
CA ALA A 202 10.78 7.20 22.41
C ALA A 202 11.43 5.82 22.54
N CYS A 203 11.82 5.49 23.77
CA CYS A 203 12.43 4.21 24.12
C CYS A 203 11.71 3.66 25.35
N PRO A 204 11.21 2.41 25.33
CA PRO A 204 10.47 1.85 26.45
C PRO A 204 11.22 1.90 27.80
N GLN A 205 12.56 1.83 27.74
CA GLN A 205 13.45 1.81 28.90
C GLN A 205 13.79 3.20 29.46
N THR A 206 13.64 4.26 28.67
CA THR A 206 13.98 5.64 29.10
C THR A 206 12.80 6.62 29.00
N GLY A 207 11.72 6.23 28.35
CA GLY A 207 10.58 7.07 28.02
C GLY A 207 10.80 7.92 26.76
N LEU A 208 10.24 9.12 26.76
CA LEU A 208 10.40 10.07 25.66
C LEU A 208 11.86 10.53 25.57
N ILE A 209 12.45 10.46 24.37
CA ILE A 209 13.81 10.95 24.10
C ILE A 209 13.76 12.39 23.63
N ASP A 210 13.04 12.65 22.55
CA ASP A 210 12.91 14.00 21.98
C ASP A 210 11.69 14.11 21.06
N ILE A 211 11.29 15.35 20.77
CA ILE A 211 10.18 15.70 19.87
C ILE A 211 10.59 16.82 18.93
N SER A 212 10.41 16.57 17.64
CA SER A 212 10.51 17.57 16.57
C SER A 212 9.15 18.09 16.17
N LEU A 213 9.05 19.42 16.09
CA LEU A 213 7.86 20.16 15.64
C LEU A 213 8.07 20.65 14.20
N PRO A 214 7.00 20.78 13.39
CA PRO A 214 7.11 21.00 11.94
C PRO A 214 7.68 22.38 11.59
N PHE A 215 7.58 23.34 12.51
CA PHE A 215 8.18 24.68 12.39
C PHE A 215 9.70 24.71 12.60
N GLN A 216 10.37 23.57 12.73
CA GLN A 216 11.82 23.52 12.90
C GLN A 216 12.56 23.46 11.55
N THR A 217 11.89 23.27 10.40
CA THR A 217 12.51 23.12 9.05
C THR A 217 13.58 22.03 8.94
N LEU A 218 13.82 21.25 10.01
CA LEU A 218 14.81 20.19 10.03
C LEU A 218 14.22 18.96 9.34
N SER A 219 14.96 18.41 8.37
CA SER A 219 14.69 17.08 7.85
C SER A 219 14.76 16.05 8.99
N MET A 220 14.12 14.90 8.82
CA MET A 220 14.22 13.80 9.79
C MET A 220 15.67 13.44 10.06
N GLU A 221 16.51 13.44 9.02
CA GLU A 221 17.95 13.23 9.13
C GLU A 221 18.62 14.22 10.09
N ASN A 222 18.45 15.53 9.86
CA ASN A 222 19.11 16.55 10.67
C ASN A 222 18.66 16.49 12.13
N TRP A 223 17.38 16.23 12.37
CA TRP A 223 16.86 16.06 13.73
C TRP A 223 17.38 14.79 14.41
N LEU A 224 17.44 13.65 13.71
CA LEU A 224 17.99 12.43 14.27
C LEU A 224 19.47 12.60 14.66
N GLN A 225 20.24 13.35 13.85
CA GLN A 225 21.64 13.68 14.18
C GLN A 225 21.78 14.49 15.48
N THR A 226 20.79 15.29 15.87
CA THR A 226 20.86 16.04 17.14
C THR A 226 20.67 15.15 18.37
N ILE A 227 19.98 14.02 18.23
CA ILE A 227 19.65 13.13 19.37
C ILE A 227 20.53 11.88 19.44
N ILE A 228 21.22 11.53 18.35
CA ILE A 228 21.94 10.25 18.20
C ILE A 228 23.03 10.04 19.26
N HIS A 229 23.70 11.12 19.69
CA HIS A 229 24.77 11.04 20.69
C HIS A 229 24.28 10.63 22.09
N GLY A 230 22.98 10.79 22.37
CA GLY A 230 22.35 10.35 23.62
C GLY A 230 21.83 8.92 23.57
N ILE A 231 21.92 8.25 22.42
CA ILE A 231 21.33 6.92 22.20
C ILE A 231 22.40 5.84 22.37
N PRO A 232 22.14 4.75 23.11
CA PRO A 232 23.10 3.67 23.26
C PRO A 232 23.56 3.10 21.90
N SER A 233 24.86 2.83 21.76
CA SER A 233 25.39 2.18 20.57
C SER A 233 24.71 0.85 20.30
N ASN A 234 24.63 0.42 19.04
CA ASN A 234 23.96 -0.81 18.64
C ASN A 234 22.44 -0.85 18.98
N SER A 235 21.81 0.30 19.23
CA SER A 235 20.34 0.41 19.27
C SER A 235 19.70 0.14 17.90
N VAL A 236 18.42 -0.22 17.90
CA VAL A 236 17.59 -0.38 16.70
C VAL A 236 16.56 0.72 16.64
N PHE A 237 16.54 1.49 15.54
CA PHE A 237 15.50 2.47 15.27
C PHE A 237 14.34 1.82 14.53
N VAL A 238 13.16 1.81 15.16
CA VAL A 238 11.90 1.34 14.60
C VAL A 238 11.15 2.55 14.06
N VAL A 239 11.24 2.79 12.75
CA VAL A 239 10.77 4.03 12.12
C VAL A 239 9.46 3.79 11.39
N GLN A 240 8.41 4.52 11.77
CA GLN A 240 7.18 4.59 10.98
C GLN A 240 7.49 5.28 9.66
N LEU A 241 7.14 4.61 8.54
CA LEU A 241 7.49 5.05 7.19
C LEU A 241 7.18 6.54 7.02
N PRO A 242 8.19 7.37 6.73
CA PRO A 242 7.97 8.79 6.70
C PRO A 242 7.21 9.18 5.44
N SER A 243 6.57 10.35 5.45
CA SER A 243 5.79 10.88 4.33
C SER A 243 6.58 10.81 3.00
N ASN A 244 5.86 10.77 1.87
CA ASN A 244 6.45 10.77 0.51
C ASN A 244 7.44 11.91 0.22
N THR A 245 7.59 12.85 1.16
CA THR A 245 8.46 14.03 1.11
C THR A 245 9.88 13.77 1.61
N GLU A 246 10.19 12.63 2.25
CA GLU A 246 11.56 12.36 2.67
C GLU A 246 12.50 12.07 1.50
N GLU A 247 13.71 12.60 1.61
CA GLU A 247 14.75 12.40 0.62
C GLU A 247 15.24 10.94 0.64
N LYS A 248 14.96 10.23 -0.46
CA LYS A 248 15.50 8.90 -0.70
C LYS A 248 16.95 9.03 -1.18
N MET A 249 17.84 8.31 -0.52
CA MET A 249 19.18 8.05 -1.01
C MET A 249 19.09 6.93 -2.05
N ASN A 250 19.90 6.99 -3.11
CA ASN A 250 19.87 6.01 -4.20
C ASN A 250 18.48 5.90 -4.85
N TRP A 251 17.96 7.05 -5.31
CA TRP A 251 16.72 7.09 -6.06
C TRP A 251 16.83 6.17 -7.29
N ILE A 252 15.99 5.13 -7.32
CA ILE A 252 15.92 4.22 -8.47
C ILE A 252 15.17 4.95 -9.59
N PRO A 253 15.78 5.11 -10.77
CA PRO A 253 15.11 5.70 -11.92
C PRO A 253 13.79 4.99 -12.24
N ASN A 254 12.73 5.77 -12.47
CA ASN A 254 11.44 5.30 -12.95
C ASN A 254 11.33 5.45 -14.48
N ILE A 255 10.19 5.06 -15.06
CA ILE A 255 9.99 5.12 -16.53
C ILE A 255 10.03 6.54 -17.10
N HIS A 256 9.86 7.56 -16.24
CA HIS A 256 9.91 8.98 -16.59
C HIS A 256 11.26 9.63 -16.31
N SER A 257 12.20 8.92 -15.70
CA SER A 257 13.55 9.42 -15.46
C SER A 257 14.25 9.79 -16.76
N GLY A 258 15.10 10.81 -16.69
CA GLY A 258 15.96 11.16 -17.79
C GLY A 258 16.93 10.03 -18.12
N LYS A 259 17.33 9.91 -19.39
CA LYS A 259 18.36 8.95 -19.82
C LYS A 259 19.65 9.08 -19.00
N ASP A 260 20.07 10.31 -18.74
CA ASP A 260 21.28 10.59 -17.96
C ASP A 260 21.17 10.12 -16.50
N GLU A 261 19.97 10.16 -15.91
CA GLU A 261 19.74 9.64 -14.56
C GLU A 261 19.83 8.11 -14.52
N MET A 262 19.28 7.44 -15.54
CA MET A 262 19.38 5.99 -15.69
C MET A 262 20.83 5.54 -15.85
N ILE A 263 21.60 6.24 -16.69
CA ILE A 263 23.04 5.97 -16.89
C ILE A 263 23.80 6.18 -15.58
N LYS A 264 23.65 7.33 -14.92
CA LYS A 264 24.31 7.61 -13.63
C LYS A 264 24.00 6.55 -12.58
N TRP A 265 22.76 6.09 -12.51
CA TRP A 265 22.38 5.03 -11.58
C TRP A 265 23.04 3.69 -11.94
N LEU A 266 23.09 3.31 -13.23
CA LEU A 266 23.76 2.09 -13.68
C LEU A 266 25.27 2.14 -13.42
N GLU A 267 25.92 3.29 -13.68
CA GLU A 267 27.34 3.55 -13.40
C GLU A 267 27.64 3.45 -11.90
N ALA A 268 26.84 4.10 -11.05
CA ALA A 268 27.03 4.10 -9.60
C ALA A 268 26.95 2.70 -8.96
N HIS A 269 26.24 1.77 -9.61
CA HIS A 269 26.10 0.38 -9.16
C HIS A 269 26.95 -0.62 -9.97
N GLY A 270 27.85 -0.13 -10.81
CA GLY A 270 28.75 -0.98 -11.61
C GLY A 270 28.03 -1.92 -12.58
N ILE A 271 26.84 -1.55 -13.06
CA ILE A 271 26.04 -2.38 -13.98
C ILE A 271 26.47 -2.10 -15.42
N PRO A 272 26.94 -3.11 -16.18
CA PRO A 272 27.29 -2.93 -17.59
C PRO A 272 26.09 -2.45 -18.41
N HIS A 273 26.29 -1.38 -19.18
CA HIS A 273 25.29 -0.79 -20.06
C HIS A 273 25.98 -0.08 -21.23
N ASP A 274 25.26 0.18 -22.31
CA ASP A 274 25.75 1.00 -23.42
C ASP A 274 25.07 2.38 -23.35
N PRO A 275 25.82 3.49 -23.16
CA PRO A 275 25.26 4.84 -23.13
C PRO A 275 24.48 5.24 -24.38
N LYS A 276 24.65 4.54 -25.51
CA LYS A 276 23.88 4.76 -26.75
C LYS A 276 22.50 4.12 -26.74
N GLN A 277 22.23 3.19 -25.83
CA GLN A 277 20.92 2.53 -25.70
C GLN A 277 19.76 3.51 -25.52
N HIS A 278 18.58 3.10 -25.95
CA HIS A 278 17.37 3.91 -25.77
C HIS A 278 16.96 3.91 -24.28
N SER A 279 16.25 4.95 -23.82
CA SER A 279 15.80 5.05 -22.41
C SER A 279 14.99 3.84 -21.95
N ALA A 280 14.17 3.26 -22.84
CA ALA A 280 13.41 2.04 -22.57
C ALA A 280 14.30 0.80 -22.29
N GLU A 281 15.43 0.67 -22.98
CA GLU A 281 16.39 -0.42 -22.78
C GLU A 281 17.15 -0.25 -21.47
N LEU A 282 17.61 0.98 -21.20
CA LEU A 282 18.26 1.34 -19.94
C LEU A 282 17.30 1.11 -18.76
N TYR A 283 16.04 1.51 -18.87
CA TYR A 283 15.04 1.25 -17.83
C TYR A 283 14.77 -0.25 -17.64
N THR A 284 14.85 -1.05 -18.70
CA THR A 284 14.75 -2.52 -18.59
C THR A 284 15.92 -3.10 -17.78
N LEU A 285 17.13 -2.56 -17.94
CA LEU A 285 18.28 -2.91 -17.10
C LEU A 285 18.06 -2.48 -15.64
N VAL A 286 17.60 -1.24 -15.41
CA VAL A 286 17.25 -0.75 -14.05
C VAL A 286 16.23 -1.69 -13.39
N GLN A 287 15.15 -2.06 -14.08
CA GLN A 287 14.13 -2.99 -13.59
C GLN A 287 14.68 -4.37 -13.25
N LYS A 288 15.66 -4.85 -14.02
CA LYS A 288 16.32 -6.15 -13.79
C LYS A 288 17.15 -6.13 -12.50
N TYR A 289 17.85 -5.03 -12.21
CA TYR A 289 18.81 -4.97 -11.10
C TYR A 289 18.30 -4.25 -9.86
N LYS A 290 17.20 -3.49 -9.91
CA LYS A 290 16.70 -2.70 -8.77
C LYS A 290 16.45 -3.50 -7.49
N CYS A 291 16.16 -4.79 -7.59
CA CYS A 291 15.97 -5.65 -6.41
C CYS A 291 17.26 -5.87 -5.60
N HIS A 292 18.42 -5.72 -6.23
CA HIS A 292 19.72 -5.81 -5.56
C HIS A 292 20.15 -4.50 -4.90
N TYR A 293 19.52 -3.38 -5.28
CA TYR A 293 19.87 -2.04 -4.85
C TYR A 293 18.62 -1.28 -4.40
N PRO A 294 18.01 -1.69 -3.26
CA PRO A 294 16.82 -1.03 -2.75
C PRO A 294 17.14 0.43 -2.43
N SER A 295 16.26 1.36 -2.82
CA SER A 295 16.35 2.73 -2.35
C SER A 295 16.32 2.76 -0.82
N THR A 296 17.26 3.49 -0.23
CA THR A 296 17.32 3.74 1.20
C THR A 296 16.94 5.19 1.47
N TYR A 297 16.72 5.55 2.73
CA TYR A 297 16.53 6.95 3.11
C TYR A 297 17.85 7.51 3.62
N LYS A 298 18.10 8.82 3.42
CA LYS A 298 19.34 9.44 3.92
C LYS A 298 19.54 9.23 5.43
N PHE A 299 18.47 9.42 6.21
CA PHE A 299 18.53 9.18 7.66
C PHE A 299 18.89 7.73 8.02
N VAL A 300 18.52 6.74 7.20
CA VAL A 300 18.89 5.33 7.44
C VAL A 300 20.39 5.18 7.34
N ALA A 301 21.00 5.67 6.25
CA ALA A 301 22.45 5.63 6.07
C ALA A 301 23.18 6.38 7.21
N SER A 302 22.64 7.52 7.64
CA SER A 302 23.23 8.33 8.71
C SER A 302 23.14 7.66 10.10
N LEU A 303 22.07 6.89 10.37
CA LEU A 303 21.95 6.06 11.57
C LEU A 303 22.87 4.82 11.51
N GLU A 304 22.96 4.17 10.36
CA GLU A 304 23.84 3.01 10.14
C GLU A 304 25.31 3.37 10.28
N ALA A 305 25.73 4.53 9.74
CA ALA A 305 27.08 5.07 9.88
C ALA A 305 27.46 5.35 11.34
N ALA A 306 26.47 5.62 12.20
CA ALA A 306 26.66 5.80 13.64
C ALA A 306 26.62 4.49 14.44
N GLY A 307 26.51 3.33 13.78
CA GLY A 307 26.51 2.02 14.42
C GLY A 307 25.16 1.60 14.98
N HIS A 308 24.06 2.17 14.47
CA HIS A 308 22.70 1.75 14.78
C HIS A 308 22.09 0.95 13.63
N GLU A 309 21.11 0.11 13.95
CA GLU A 309 20.34 -0.61 12.94
C GLU A 309 19.00 0.10 12.74
N VAL A 310 18.46 0.08 11.52
CA VAL A 310 17.16 0.69 11.23
C VAL A 310 16.21 -0.33 10.66
N ILE A 311 15.00 -0.37 11.21
CA ILE A 311 13.89 -1.13 10.66
C ILE A 311 12.73 -0.20 10.37
N ILE A 312 12.30 -0.20 9.12
CA ILE A 312 11.16 0.59 8.68
C ILE A 312 9.90 -0.26 8.88
N ARG A 313 8.94 0.30 9.59
CA ARG A 313 7.64 -0.33 9.82
C ARG A 313 6.84 -0.36 8.51
N PRO A 314 6.32 -1.53 8.10
CA PRO A 314 5.45 -1.64 6.93
C PRO A 314 4.23 -0.72 7.02
N PRO A 315 3.80 -0.07 5.92
CA PRO A 315 2.68 0.88 5.94
C PRO A 315 1.40 0.33 6.56
N VAL A 316 1.12 -0.96 6.37
CA VAL A 316 -0.06 -1.63 6.91
C VAL A 316 -0.07 -1.75 8.43
N LEU A 317 1.07 -1.53 9.09
CA LEU A 317 1.21 -1.49 10.54
C LEU A 317 1.24 -0.05 11.09
N ASN A 318 1.12 1.00 10.25
CA ASN A 318 1.22 2.39 10.69
C ASN A 318 0.10 2.84 11.64
N GLY A 319 -1.05 2.15 11.65
CA GLY A 319 -2.14 2.39 12.62
C GLY A 319 -2.22 1.35 13.74
N TYR A 320 -1.27 0.42 13.77
CA TYR A 320 -1.23 -0.69 14.73
C TYR A 320 -0.54 -0.28 16.04
N PHE A 321 0.45 0.61 15.93
CA PHE A 321 1.14 1.20 17.06
C PHE A 321 0.68 2.62 17.18
N ASP A 322 -0.42 2.77 17.90
CA ASP A 322 -1.08 4.04 17.94
C ASP A 322 -0.63 4.82 19.16
N LEU A 323 0.45 5.58 19.03
CA LEU A 323 0.75 6.66 19.96
C LEU A 323 -0.33 7.76 19.91
N SER A 324 -1.42 7.65 19.12
CA SER A 324 -2.57 8.55 19.23
C SER A 324 -3.25 8.51 20.59
N PHE A 325 -3.08 7.48 21.44
CA PHE A 325 -3.58 7.60 22.81
C PHE A 325 -2.95 8.81 23.54
N LEU A 326 -1.74 9.24 23.11
CA LEU A 326 -1.11 10.48 23.55
C LEU A 326 -1.78 11.69 22.90
N SER A 327 -2.15 11.60 21.62
CA SER A 327 -2.94 12.62 20.91
C SER A 327 -4.32 12.82 21.56
N ASP A 328 -5.07 11.76 21.87
CA ASP A 328 -6.40 11.83 22.49
C ASP A 328 -6.32 12.48 23.87
N LYS A 329 -5.26 12.19 24.64
CA LYS A 329 -4.97 12.87 25.89
C LYS A 329 -4.50 14.31 25.70
N LEU A 330 -3.82 14.61 24.61
CA LEU A 330 -3.45 15.97 24.23
C LEU A 330 -4.70 16.81 23.93
N SER A 331 -5.64 16.26 23.16
CA SER A 331 -6.91 16.88 22.79
C SER A 331 -7.93 16.95 23.92
N SER A 332 -8.00 15.95 24.81
CA SER A 332 -9.01 15.93 25.89
C SER A 332 -8.78 16.98 26.97
N SER A 333 -7.55 17.52 27.10
CA SER A 333 -7.26 18.58 28.09
C SER A 333 -7.53 19.99 27.58
N SER A 334 -7.99 20.15 26.33
CA SER A 334 -8.20 21.46 25.72
C SER A 334 -9.58 22.05 26.02
N SER A 335 -10.09 21.93 27.26
CA SER A 335 -11.16 22.80 27.79
C SER A 335 -10.73 24.27 27.92
N ILE A 336 -9.66 24.65 27.22
CA ILE A 336 -9.06 25.98 27.12
C ILE A 336 -9.73 26.69 25.94
N HIS A 337 -11.02 27.02 26.09
CA HIS A 337 -11.80 27.68 25.03
C HIS A 337 -11.45 29.16 24.79
N ALA A 338 -10.37 29.71 25.37
CA ALA A 338 -10.08 31.14 25.24
C ALA A 338 -8.61 31.55 25.54
N LYS A 339 -7.59 30.74 25.23
CA LYS A 339 -6.20 31.20 25.38
C LYS A 339 -5.62 31.79 24.08
N PRO A 340 -4.83 32.88 24.18
CA PRO A 340 -4.19 33.54 23.05
C PRO A 340 -3.25 32.59 22.31
N LEU A 341 -2.87 32.97 21.09
CA LEU A 341 -1.93 32.30 20.20
C LEU A 341 -0.74 31.73 21.01
N ILE A 342 -0.74 30.41 21.24
CA ILE A 342 0.30 29.73 22.02
C ILE A 342 1.60 29.80 21.22
N THR A 343 2.66 30.27 21.86
CA THR A 343 3.98 30.31 21.25
C THR A 343 4.51 28.87 21.09
N LYS A 344 5.38 28.66 20.09
CA LYS A 344 6.02 27.36 19.80
C LYS A 344 6.61 26.72 21.07
N THR A 345 7.28 27.52 21.89
CA THR A 345 7.92 27.09 23.13
C THR A 345 6.91 26.54 24.14
N THR A 346 5.80 27.25 24.36
CA THR A 346 4.76 26.82 25.30
C THR A 346 4.05 25.54 24.86
N PHE A 347 3.89 25.32 23.55
CA PHE A 347 3.34 24.05 23.06
C PHE A 347 4.29 22.87 23.29
N GLN A 348 5.58 23.06 23.01
CA GLN A 348 6.60 22.04 23.25
C GLN A 348 6.70 21.70 24.75
N GLU A 349 6.72 22.70 25.62
CA GLU A 349 6.70 22.55 27.09
C GLU A 349 5.46 21.76 27.56
N MET A 350 4.27 22.09 27.03
CA MET A 350 3.03 21.37 27.36
C MET A 350 3.11 19.90 26.96
N ILE A 351 3.70 19.58 25.80
CA ILE A 351 3.89 18.18 25.41
C ILE A 351 4.87 17.50 26.38
N TYR A 352 6.01 18.12 26.66
CA TYR A 352 6.99 17.59 27.62
C TYR A 352 6.39 17.35 29.01
N GLU A 353 5.57 18.27 29.51
CA GLU A 353 4.87 18.13 30.79
C GLU A 353 3.91 16.94 30.80
N LYS A 354 3.21 16.69 29.68
CA LYS A 354 2.33 15.51 29.58
C LYS A 354 3.11 14.20 29.53
N PHE A 355 4.25 14.19 28.84
CA PHE A 355 5.10 13.01 28.75
C PHE A 355 5.91 12.75 30.02
N SER A 356 6.27 13.79 30.78
CA SER A 356 6.91 13.62 32.09
C SER A 356 5.97 12.97 33.11
N GLY A 357 4.66 13.16 32.96
CA GLY A 357 3.63 12.40 33.68
C GLY A 357 3.49 10.93 33.26
N TYR A 358 4.16 10.51 32.17
CA TYR A 358 4.15 9.13 31.71
C TYR A 358 5.23 8.32 32.41
N SER A 359 4.83 7.53 33.42
CA SER A 359 5.79 6.74 34.18
C SER A 359 6.51 5.73 33.29
N LEU A 360 7.76 5.43 33.65
CA LEU A 360 8.57 4.41 32.98
C LEU A 360 7.87 3.05 32.95
N LEU A 361 7.19 2.68 34.04
CA LEU A 361 6.39 1.46 34.11
C LEU A 361 5.34 1.41 33.00
N LYS A 362 4.71 2.54 32.70
CA LYS A 362 3.68 2.62 31.67
C LYS A 362 4.26 2.46 30.27
N TRP A 363 5.41 3.08 29.99
CA TRP A 363 6.15 2.86 28.73
C TRP A 363 6.48 1.38 28.52
N LEU A 364 6.98 0.70 29.55
CA LEU A 364 7.28 -0.74 29.51
C LEU A 364 6.03 -1.59 29.31
N MET A 365 4.91 -1.24 29.94
CA MET A 365 3.65 -1.97 29.76
C MET A 365 3.12 -1.86 28.33
N ASP A 366 3.21 -0.69 27.71
CA ASP A 366 2.73 -0.53 26.34
C ASP A 366 3.69 -1.14 25.30
N ASP A 367 5.00 -1.12 25.55
CA ASP A 367 5.94 -1.90 24.74
C ASP A 367 5.66 -3.41 24.82
N ARG A 368 5.36 -3.94 26.02
CA ARG A 368 4.96 -5.35 26.17
C ARG A 368 3.70 -5.68 25.39
N LYS A 369 2.66 -4.85 25.49
CA LYS A 369 1.45 -5.04 24.67
C LYS A 369 1.77 -5.05 23.18
N MET A 370 2.66 -4.15 22.74
CA MET A 370 3.12 -4.10 21.36
C MET A 370 3.87 -5.39 20.98
N ALA A 371 4.79 -5.87 21.82
CA ALA A 371 5.51 -7.12 21.60
C ALA A 371 4.57 -8.34 21.54
N ASP A 372 3.62 -8.45 22.48
CA ASP A 372 2.63 -9.52 22.51
C ASP A 372 1.78 -9.52 21.23
N ARG A 373 1.46 -8.33 20.75
CA ARG A 373 0.62 -8.11 19.57
C ARG A 373 1.39 -8.33 18.26
N GLU A 374 2.70 -8.05 18.23
CA GLU A 374 3.62 -8.46 17.15
C GLU A 374 3.74 -9.99 17.07
N MET A 375 3.97 -10.64 18.21
CA MET A 375 4.06 -12.12 18.31
C MET A 375 2.76 -12.78 17.86
N GLN A 376 1.62 -12.30 18.36
CA GLN A 376 0.32 -12.82 17.98
C GLN A 376 0.09 -12.73 16.46
N MET A 377 0.44 -11.59 15.85
CA MET A 377 0.30 -11.43 14.40
C MET A 377 1.17 -12.44 13.64
N PHE A 378 2.43 -12.56 14.06
CA PHE A 378 3.38 -13.51 13.47
C PHE A 378 2.87 -14.96 13.52
N ASP A 379 2.40 -15.41 14.68
CA ASP A 379 1.85 -16.77 14.84
C ASP A 379 0.60 -16.99 13.98
N GLU A 380 -0.26 -15.98 13.88
CA GLU A 380 -1.47 -16.03 13.06
C GLU A 380 -1.14 -16.10 11.57
N ASP A 381 -0.13 -15.37 11.12
CA ASP A 381 0.30 -15.42 9.72
C ASP A 381 0.92 -16.75 9.34
N GLN A 382 1.71 -17.37 10.23
CA GLN A 382 2.23 -18.72 9.99
C GLN A 382 1.11 -19.75 9.83
N LYS A 383 0.10 -19.68 10.71
CA LYS A 383 -1.07 -20.57 10.63
C LYS A 383 -1.87 -20.33 9.37
N LEU A 384 -2.09 -19.06 9.00
CA LEU A 384 -2.82 -18.72 7.78
C LEU A 384 -2.08 -19.20 6.53
N GLU A 385 -0.77 -19.01 6.46
CA GLU A 385 0.07 -19.50 5.35
C GLU A 385 -0.03 -21.02 5.23
N LEU A 386 0.11 -21.76 6.34
CA LEU A 386 -0.03 -23.21 6.35
C LEU A 386 -1.42 -23.68 5.87
N VAL A 387 -2.49 -22.98 6.25
CA VAL A 387 -3.85 -23.31 5.78
C VAL A 387 -4.00 -23.04 4.28
N LEU A 388 -3.46 -21.92 3.80
CA LEU A 388 -3.50 -21.56 2.37
C LEU A 388 -2.68 -22.53 1.51
N ASP A 389 -1.51 -22.97 1.98
CA ASP A 389 -0.67 -23.95 1.28
C ASP A 389 -1.38 -25.31 1.20
N ASN A 390 -1.89 -25.82 2.32
CA ASN A 390 -2.67 -27.05 2.35
C ASN A 390 -3.92 -26.98 1.45
N LEU A 391 -4.57 -25.82 1.38
CA LEU A 391 -5.71 -25.60 0.49
C LEU A 391 -5.28 -25.68 -0.98
N LEU A 392 -4.17 -25.02 -1.34
CA LEU A 392 -3.65 -25.03 -2.71
C LEU A 392 -3.20 -26.42 -3.14
N ASP A 393 -2.54 -27.18 -2.26
CA ASP A 393 -2.10 -28.56 -2.53
C ASP A 393 -3.30 -29.48 -2.80
N LYS A 394 -4.31 -29.45 -1.92
CA LYS A 394 -5.54 -30.24 -2.10
C LYS A 394 -6.29 -29.91 -3.39
N ILE A 395 -6.27 -28.65 -3.83
CA ILE A 395 -6.87 -28.24 -5.11
C ILE A 395 -6.06 -28.80 -6.28
N ASN A 396 -4.73 -28.75 -6.21
CA ASN A 396 -3.86 -29.28 -7.25
C ASN A 396 -4.00 -30.81 -7.38
N ASP A 397 -4.22 -31.50 -6.26
CA ASP A 397 -4.44 -32.95 -6.21
C ASP A 397 -5.86 -33.37 -6.66
N GLY A 398 -6.75 -32.41 -6.92
CA GLY A 398 -8.14 -32.67 -7.28
C GLY A 398 -8.98 -33.23 -6.12
N CYS A 399 -8.49 -33.15 -4.89
CA CYS A 399 -9.19 -33.61 -3.69
C CYS A 399 -10.35 -32.71 -3.28
N ILE A 400 -10.38 -31.47 -3.76
CA ILE A 400 -11.45 -30.52 -3.51
C ILE A 400 -12.24 -30.35 -4.81
N SER A 401 -13.48 -30.82 -4.79
CA SER A 401 -14.40 -30.66 -5.91
C SER A 401 -14.94 -29.23 -5.97
N GLU A 402 -15.52 -28.83 -7.11
CA GLU A 402 -16.22 -27.54 -7.15
C GLU A 402 -17.34 -27.49 -6.11
N ALA A 403 -18.04 -28.58 -5.83
CA ALA A 403 -19.13 -28.61 -4.84
C ALA A 403 -18.65 -28.24 -3.42
N ASP A 404 -17.44 -28.64 -3.05
CA ASP A 404 -16.84 -28.34 -1.73
C ASP A 404 -16.54 -26.84 -1.55
N LEU A 405 -16.50 -26.11 -2.66
CA LEU A 405 -16.23 -24.68 -2.72
C LEU A 405 -17.52 -23.86 -2.92
N ASP A 406 -18.71 -24.45 -2.85
CA ASP A 406 -19.99 -23.81 -3.25
C ASP A 406 -20.43 -22.65 -2.35
N ALA A 407 -19.79 -22.46 -1.20
CA ALA A 407 -19.94 -21.25 -0.40
C ALA A 407 -19.16 -20.04 -0.98
N CYS A 408 -18.33 -20.19 -2.02
CA CYS A 408 -17.65 -19.06 -2.64
C CYS A 408 -18.61 -18.30 -3.57
N ASP A 409 -19.52 -17.51 -2.98
CA ASP A 409 -20.45 -16.58 -3.64
C ASP A 409 -19.75 -15.38 -4.32
N GLY A 410 -18.57 -15.62 -4.90
CA GLY A 410 -18.22 -14.93 -6.11
C GLY A 410 -19.19 -15.38 -7.20
N LYS A 411 -20.42 -14.85 -7.21
CA LYS A 411 -21.04 -14.49 -8.49
C LYS A 411 -19.92 -13.82 -9.25
N GLU A 412 -19.41 -14.50 -10.28
CA GLU A 412 -18.37 -14.07 -11.22
C GLU A 412 -17.79 -12.73 -10.78
N CYS A 413 -16.67 -12.70 -10.04
CA CYS A 413 -16.00 -11.45 -9.64
C CYS A 413 -15.80 -10.62 -10.90
N ASP A 414 -16.73 -9.68 -11.17
CA ASP A 414 -17.25 -9.36 -12.50
C ASP A 414 -16.50 -10.04 -13.66
N LEU A 415 -16.57 -11.38 -13.73
CA LEU A 415 -15.76 -12.11 -14.71
C LEU A 415 -16.37 -11.94 -16.10
N LYS A 416 -17.61 -11.46 -16.23
CA LYS A 416 -18.10 -10.94 -17.51
C LYS A 416 -17.28 -9.74 -18.02
N PHE A 417 -16.53 -9.06 -17.14
CA PHE A 417 -15.56 -8.03 -17.48
C PHE A 417 -14.17 -8.60 -17.87
N CYS A 418 -13.76 -9.77 -17.36
CA CYS A 418 -12.43 -10.37 -17.61
C CYS A 418 -12.43 -11.58 -18.59
N ASP A 419 -13.50 -12.39 -18.63
CA ASP A 419 -13.66 -13.57 -19.48
C ASP A 419 -14.22 -13.23 -20.88
N ARG A 420 -14.90 -12.08 -21.06
CA ARG A 420 -15.16 -11.54 -22.42
C ARG A 420 -13.89 -11.08 -23.14
N ILE A 421 -12.79 -10.97 -22.40
CA ILE A 421 -11.49 -10.58 -22.93
C ILE A 421 -10.69 -11.83 -23.34
N LEU A 422 -10.66 -12.90 -22.54
CA LEU A 422 -9.60 -13.91 -22.71
C LEU A 422 -9.93 -15.17 -23.55
N VAL A 423 -11.06 -15.25 -24.25
CA VAL A 423 -11.35 -16.39 -25.15
C VAL A 423 -11.92 -15.91 -26.50
N PRO A 424 -11.28 -16.24 -27.64
CA PRO A 424 -11.90 -16.02 -28.95
C PRO A 424 -13.10 -16.96 -29.11
N GLN A 425 -14.26 -16.40 -29.43
CA GLN A 425 -15.41 -17.22 -29.80
C GLN A 425 -15.16 -17.84 -31.16
N ASN A 426 -14.94 -19.16 -31.19
CA ASN A 426 -15.10 -19.93 -32.42
C ASN A 426 -16.57 -19.89 -32.84
N LYS A 427 -16.81 -19.30 -34.00
CA LYS A 427 -17.81 -19.77 -34.97
C LYS A 427 -17.08 -20.10 -36.25
#